data_AF-A0A9W9ZQ35-F1
#
_entry.id   AF-A0A9W9ZQ35-F1
#
_cell.length_a   1.000
_cell.length_b   1.000
_cell.length_c   1.000
_cell.angle_alpha   90.00
_cell.angle_beta   90.00
_cell.angle_gamma   90.00
#
_symmetry.space_group_name_H-M   'P 1'
#
loop_
_entity.id
_entity.type
_entity.pdbx_description
1 polymer ?
#
loop_
_entity_poly.entity_id
_entity_poly.type
_entity_poly.pdbx_seq_one_letter_code
_entity_poly.pdbx_strand_id
1 'polypeptide(L)'
;MQHGIEMDSRVLGLLLCYVNLTLSLRRFGGLGLYVTMYVEVLYTFLKVISTFLIALTGYSLVFFILLKEQGNFADFWLALAKINIMMVGELDYTDLLVDNIGNNNTVPGTNVPYVPLPTLTFCLFLVFVLMVSIVLVNLLVGLAVGDIESIRRTASLRTLIDQALLVDGIMKSYPRFILRRMYRCSLEIKPNQNSFFNRLPFLVLISQIGFHGHAAELQIWHEHRRGVVYQ
;
A
#
# COMPACT_ATOMS: atom_id res chain seq x y z
N MET A 1 -22.39 -21.14 -28.41
CA MET A 1 -21.18 -21.64 -27.72
C MET A 1 -19.90 -20.99 -28.23
N GLN A 2 -19.62 -20.94 -29.54
CA GLN A 2 -18.42 -20.26 -30.09
C GLN A 2 -18.30 -18.77 -29.68
N HIS A 3 -19.43 -18.04 -29.68
CA HIS A 3 -19.44 -16.63 -29.31
C HIS A 3 -19.08 -16.35 -27.84
N GLY A 4 -19.31 -17.31 -26.92
CA GLY A 4 -18.96 -17.18 -25.50
C GLY A 4 -17.47 -17.41 -25.25
N ILE A 5 -16.92 -18.46 -25.88
CA ILE A 5 -15.48 -18.80 -25.80
C ILE A 5 -14.62 -17.64 -26.35
N GLU A 6 -15.10 -16.96 -27.40
CA GLU A 6 -14.41 -15.78 -27.94
C GLU A 6 -14.35 -14.64 -26.92
N MET A 7 -15.43 -14.38 -26.18
CA MET A 7 -15.44 -13.33 -25.16
C MET A 7 -14.53 -13.67 -23.98
N ASP A 8 -14.53 -14.92 -23.53
CA ASP A 8 -13.66 -15.38 -22.44
C ASP A 8 -12.18 -15.18 -22.79
N SER A 9 -11.80 -15.54 -24.02
CA SER A 9 -10.42 -15.39 -24.50
C SER A 9 -10.00 -13.92 -24.64
N ARG A 10 -10.91 -13.02 -25.05
CA ARG A 10 -10.67 -11.58 -25.17
C ARG A 10 -10.43 -10.93 -23.83
N VAL A 11 -11.25 -11.26 -22.83
CA VAL A 11 -11.11 -10.75 -21.46
C VAL A 11 -9.79 -11.24 -20.85
N LEU A 12 -9.45 -12.51 -21.04
CA LEU A 12 -8.17 -13.06 -20.58
C LEU A 12 -6.98 -12.38 -21.27
N GLY A 13 -7.06 -12.16 -22.58
CA GLY A 13 -6.05 -11.43 -23.36
C GLY A 13 -5.85 -10.00 -22.87
N LEU A 14 -6.94 -9.29 -22.55
CA LEU A 14 -6.88 -7.94 -21.98
C LEU A 14 -6.19 -7.94 -20.61
N LEU A 15 -6.55 -8.88 -19.72
CA LEU A 15 -5.92 -9.02 -18.41
C LEU A 15 -4.42 -9.31 -18.53
N LEU A 16 -4.05 -10.29 -19.37
CA LEU A 16 -2.65 -10.65 -19.65
C LEU A 16 -1.86 -9.47 -20.23
N CYS A 17 -2.48 -8.66 -21.09
CA CYS A 17 -1.88 -7.45 -21.63
C CYS A 17 -1.50 -6.46 -20.52
N TYR A 18 -2.40 -6.19 -19.56
CA TYR A 18 -2.10 -5.30 -18.43
C TYR A 18 -1.09 -5.88 -17.45
N VAL A 19 -1.11 -7.20 -17.20
CA VAL A 19 -0.07 -7.87 -16.39
C VAL A 19 1.29 -7.74 -17.08
N ASN A 20 1.37 -8.01 -18.37
CA ASN A 20 2.61 -7.89 -19.13
C ASN A 20 3.11 -6.44 -19.22
N LEU A 21 2.20 -5.48 -19.34
CA LEU A 21 2.53 -4.05 -19.26
C LEU A 21 3.15 -3.71 -17.91
N THR A 22 2.54 -4.17 -16.81
CA THR A 22 3.05 -3.97 -15.44
C THR A 22 4.44 -4.58 -15.27
N LEU A 23 4.68 -5.78 -15.81
CA LEU A 23 6.01 -6.41 -15.79
C LEU A 23 7.01 -5.67 -16.69
N SER A 24 6.58 -5.14 -17.83
CA SER A 24 7.42 -4.33 -18.72
C SER A 24 7.89 -3.04 -18.06
N LEU A 25 7.10 -2.50 -17.12
CA LEU A 25 7.50 -1.33 -16.33
C LEU A 25 8.74 -1.59 -15.45
N ARG A 26 9.11 -2.86 -15.22
CA ARG A 26 10.36 -3.25 -14.54
C ARG A 26 11.61 -2.66 -15.20
N ARG A 27 11.56 -2.35 -16.51
CA ARG A 27 12.71 -1.82 -17.28
C ARG A 27 12.96 -0.33 -17.05
N PHE A 28 11.98 0.43 -16.56
CA PHE A 28 12.13 1.86 -16.31
C PHE A 28 12.72 2.09 -14.91
N GLY A 29 13.88 2.77 -14.81
CA GLY A 29 14.70 2.80 -13.59
C GLY A 29 13.93 3.06 -12.28
N GLY A 30 13.20 4.16 -12.18
CA GLY A 30 12.48 4.52 -10.94
C GLY A 30 11.29 3.61 -10.63
N LEU A 31 10.45 3.30 -11.62
CA LEU A 31 9.27 2.43 -11.45
C LEU A 31 9.66 0.96 -11.27
N GLY A 32 10.78 0.55 -11.85
CA GLY A 32 11.22 -0.83 -11.86
C GLY A 32 11.57 -1.37 -10.49
N LEU A 33 12.02 -0.51 -9.57
CA LEU A 33 12.22 -0.87 -8.17
C LEU A 33 10.88 -1.25 -7.50
N TYR A 34 9.83 -0.44 -7.68
CA TYR A 34 8.50 -0.70 -7.11
C TYR A 34 7.85 -1.94 -7.70
N VAL A 35 7.94 -2.13 -9.02
CA VAL A 35 7.45 -3.35 -9.68
C VAL A 35 8.20 -4.59 -9.22
N THR A 36 9.52 -4.49 -8.99
CA THR A 36 10.32 -5.61 -8.47
C THR A 36 9.92 -5.95 -7.04
N MET A 37 9.74 -4.95 -6.16
CA MET A 37 9.21 -5.15 -4.81
C MET A 37 7.84 -5.82 -4.83
N TYR A 38 6.93 -5.37 -5.70
CA TYR A 38 5.59 -5.95 -5.82
C TYR A 38 5.60 -7.44 -6.20
N VAL A 39 6.37 -7.81 -7.24
CA VAL A 39 6.43 -9.21 -7.70
C VAL A 39 7.04 -10.13 -6.64
N GLU A 40 8.05 -9.66 -5.90
CA GLU A 40 8.68 -10.44 -4.85
C GLU A 40 7.71 -10.69 -3.68
N VAL A 41 7.03 -9.64 -3.21
CA VAL A 41 6.00 -9.75 -2.16
C VAL A 41 4.82 -10.61 -2.61
N LEU A 42 4.43 -10.54 -3.89
CA LEU A 42 3.38 -11.40 -4.44
C LEU A 42 3.81 -12.88 -4.40
N TYR A 43 5.06 -13.18 -4.74
CA TYR A 43 5.58 -14.55 -4.70
C TYR A 43 5.63 -15.09 -3.26
N THR A 44 6.09 -14.29 -2.29
CA THR A 44 6.11 -14.71 -0.88
C THR A 44 4.69 -14.85 -0.33
N PHE A 45 3.77 -13.95 -0.67
CA PHE A 45 2.34 -14.07 -0.35
C PHE A 45 1.74 -15.38 -0.87
N LEU A 46 1.94 -15.72 -2.15
CA LEU A 46 1.42 -16.96 -2.74
C LEU A 46 1.98 -18.20 -2.04
N LYS A 47 3.28 -18.18 -1.70
CA LYS A 47 3.92 -19.26 -0.95
C LYS A 47 3.29 -19.44 0.43
N VAL A 48 3.06 -18.34 1.16
CA VAL A 48 2.43 -18.40 2.49
C VAL A 48 0.99 -18.87 2.39
N ILE A 49 0.17 -18.28 1.51
CA ILE A 49 -1.22 -18.69 1.30
C ILE A 49 -1.31 -20.17 0.94
N SER A 50 -0.39 -20.71 0.14
CA SER A 50 -0.38 -22.13 -0.20
C SER A 50 -0.28 -23.06 1.03
N THR A 51 0.41 -22.63 2.08
CA THR A 51 0.49 -23.38 3.35
C THR A 51 -0.82 -23.32 4.14
N PHE A 52 -1.55 -22.19 4.05
CA PHE A 52 -2.84 -22.01 4.71
C PHE A 52 -4.02 -22.61 3.95
N LEU A 53 -3.87 -22.97 2.67
CA LEU A 53 -4.95 -23.60 1.89
C LEU A 53 -5.46 -24.89 2.55
N ILE A 54 -4.59 -25.68 3.20
CA ILE A 54 -5.01 -26.91 3.92
C ILE A 54 -5.93 -26.55 5.10
N ALA A 55 -5.61 -25.48 5.83
CA ALA A 55 -6.44 -25.01 6.92
C ALA A 55 -7.78 -24.44 6.39
N LEU A 56 -7.73 -23.60 5.35
CA LEU A 56 -8.93 -22.99 4.75
C LEU A 56 -9.89 -24.04 4.17
N THR A 57 -9.36 -25.07 3.51
CA THR A 57 -10.17 -26.19 3.01
C THR A 57 -10.77 -27.02 4.15
N GLY A 58 -10.04 -27.23 5.24
CA GLY A 58 -10.56 -27.87 6.46
C GLY A 58 -11.73 -27.10 7.07
N TYR A 59 -11.56 -25.79 7.28
CA TYR A 59 -12.66 -24.93 7.74
C TYR A 59 -13.84 -24.91 6.74
N SER A 60 -13.55 -24.99 5.45
CA SER A 60 -14.59 -25.07 4.41
C SER A 60 -15.43 -26.30 4.47
N LEU A 61 -14.85 -27.47 4.74
CA LEU A 61 -15.63 -28.69 4.92
C LEU A 61 -16.46 -28.64 6.21
N VAL A 62 -15.91 -28.11 7.29
CA VAL A 62 -16.62 -27.97 8.57
C VAL A 62 -17.84 -27.07 8.41
N PHE A 63 -17.67 -25.86 7.85
CA PHE A 63 -18.80 -24.94 7.64
C PHE A 63 -19.77 -25.42 6.56
N PHE A 64 -19.30 -26.11 5.52
CA PHE A 64 -20.18 -26.74 4.53
C PHE A 64 -21.13 -27.76 5.16
N ILE A 65 -20.64 -28.60 6.08
CA ILE A 65 -21.50 -29.57 6.79
C ILE A 65 -22.43 -28.85 7.78
N LEU A 66 -21.93 -27.82 8.46
CA LEU A 66 -22.63 -27.16 9.56
C LEU A 66 -23.73 -26.19 9.09
N LEU A 67 -23.56 -25.61 7.90
CA LEU A 67 -24.43 -24.57 7.32
C LEU A 67 -25.03 -24.99 5.97
N LYS A 68 -25.10 -26.30 5.68
CA LYS A 68 -25.53 -26.87 4.38
C LYS A 68 -26.86 -26.30 3.86
N GLU A 69 -27.76 -25.95 4.77
CA GLU A 69 -29.09 -25.44 4.45
C GLU A 69 -29.08 -23.97 3.99
N GLN A 70 -27.97 -23.25 4.16
CA GLN A 70 -27.80 -21.89 3.68
C GLN A 70 -27.35 -21.88 2.21
N GLY A 71 -27.91 -20.98 1.41
CA GLY A 71 -27.58 -20.85 -0.02
C GLY A 71 -26.09 -20.65 -0.30
N ASN A 72 -25.37 -19.94 0.59
CA ASN A 72 -23.94 -19.69 0.48
C ASN A 72 -23.06 -20.93 0.69
N PHE A 73 -23.61 -22.01 1.26
CA PHE A 73 -22.90 -23.26 1.54
C PHE A 73 -23.55 -24.46 0.82
N ALA A 74 -24.38 -24.21 -0.20
CA ALA A 74 -25.03 -25.26 -0.98
C ALA A 74 -24.03 -26.14 -1.75
N ASP A 75 -22.97 -25.52 -2.28
CA ASP A 75 -21.89 -26.19 -3.00
C ASP A 75 -20.56 -26.05 -2.28
N PHE A 76 -19.71 -27.07 -2.40
CA PHE A 76 -18.34 -27.03 -1.85
C PHE A 76 -17.54 -25.83 -2.40
N TRP A 77 -17.66 -25.54 -3.69
CA TRP A 77 -16.96 -24.41 -4.31
C TRP A 77 -17.44 -23.05 -3.80
N LEU A 78 -18.73 -22.93 -3.50
CA LEU A 78 -19.31 -21.71 -2.96
C LEU A 78 -18.92 -21.53 -1.48
N ALA A 79 -18.92 -22.61 -0.69
CA ALA A 79 -18.41 -22.62 0.67
C ALA A 79 -16.92 -22.23 0.74
N LEU A 80 -16.11 -22.79 -0.17
CA LEU A 80 -14.70 -22.47 -0.28
C LEU A 80 -14.49 -21.00 -0.65
N ALA A 81 -15.24 -20.49 -1.64
CA ALA A 81 -15.21 -19.08 -2.00
C ALA A 81 -15.63 -18.19 -0.83
N LYS A 82 -16.71 -18.54 -0.11
CA LYS A 82 -17.21 -17.79 1.04
C LYS A 82 -16.14 -17.68 2.13
N ILE A 83 -15.42 -18.75 2.43
CA ILE A 83 -14.34 -18.72 3.44
C ILE A 83 -13.12 -17.95 2.98
N ASN A 84 -12.79 -17.98 1.69
CA ASN A 84 -11.74 -17.11 1.16
C ASN A 84 -12.15 -15.62 1.22
N ILE A 85 -13.42 -15.29 0.99
CA ILE A 85 -13.94 -13.93 1.17
C ILE A 85 -13.89 -13.52 2.65
N MET A 86 -14.30 -14.41 3.55
CA MET A 86 -14.16 -14.19 4.99
C MET A 86 -12.70 -14.07 5.43
N MET A 87 -11.75 -14.70 4.72
CA MET A 87 -10.31 -14.54 4.93
C MET A 87 -9.84 -13.10 4.68
N VAL A 88 -10.40 -12.43 3.67
CA VAL A 88 -10.08 -11.04 3.33
C VAL A 88 -10.59 -10.06 4.39
N GLY A 89 -11.51 -10.49 5.25
CA GLY A 89 -12.05 -9.71 6.37
C GLY A 89 -13.53 -9.36 6.23
N GLU A 90 -14.20 -9.85 5.19
CA GLU A 90 -15.65 -9.67 5.02
C GLU A 90 -16.41 -10.69 5.88
N LEU A 91 -16.86 -10.24 7.06
CA LEU A 91 -17.57 -11.07 8.03
C LEU A 91 -19.08 -10.77 8.01
N ASP A 92 -19.85 -11.61 7.30
CA ASP A 92 -21.32 -11.55 7.31
C ASP A 92 -21.91 -12.26 8.54
N TYR A 93 -21.50 -11.86 9.74
CA TYR A 93 -21.96 -12.48 10.98
C TYR A 93 -23.48 -12.34 11.20
N THR A 94 -24.04 -11.18 10.86
CA THR A 94 -25.46 -10.86 11.09
C THR A 94 -26.37 -11.80 10.32
N ASP A 95 -26.15 -11.90 9.00
CA ASP A 95 -26.99 -12.67 8.10
C ASP A 95 -26.78 -14.18 8.26
N LEU A 96 -25.56 -14.61 8.62
CA LEU A 96 -25.24 -16.02 8.78
C LEU A 96 -25.71 -16.60 10.12
N LEU A 97 -25.57 -15.85 11.22
CA LEU A 97 -25.79 -16.35 12.57
C LEU A 97 -26.92 -15.62 13.31
N VAL A 98 -26.92 -14.28 13.34
CA VAL A 98 -27.88 -13.52 14.16
C VAL A 98 -29.31 -13.69 13.66
N ASP A 99 -29.53 -13.53 12.37
CA ASP A 99 -30.88 -13.60 11.80
C ASP A 99 -31.43 -15.03 11.80
N ASN A 100 -30.57 -16.01 11.54
CA ASN A 100 -30.96 -17.42 11.50
C ASN A 100 -31.22 -18.01 12.88
N ILE A 101 -30.44 -17.61 13.91
CA ILE A 101 -30.61 -18.06 15.29
C ILE A 101 -31.69 -17.23 16.00
N GLY A 102 -31.71 -15.92 15.79
CA GLY A 102 -32.64 -15.00 16.47
C GLY A 102 -34.09 -15.16 16.02
N ASN A 103 -34.33 -15.43 14.74
CA ASN A 103 -35.68 -15.60 14.19
C ASN A 103 -36.11 -17.08 14.09
N ASN A 104 -35.27 -18.04 14.50
CA ASN A 104 -35.47 -19.48 14.28
C ASN A 104 -35.90 -19.80 12.85
N ASN A 105 -35.23 -19.17 11.87
CA ASN A 105 -35.56 -19.35 10.48
C ASN A 105 -35.35 -20.83 10.11
N THR A 106 -36.39 -21.43 9.56
CA THR A 106 -36.39 -22.79 9.05
C THR A 106 -36.44 -22.76 7.54
N VAL A 107 -35.85 -23.77 6.92
CA VAL A 107 -35.87 -23.89 5.46
C VAL A 107 -37.32 -23.99 5.00
N PRO A 108 -37.77 -23.17 4.04
CA PRO A 108 -39.16 -23.20 3.58
C PRO A 108 -39.53 -24.59 3.06
N GLY A 109 -40.46 -25.26 3.76
CA GLY A 109 -40.93 -26.61 3.43
C GLY A 109 -40.29 -27.75 4.22
N THR A 110 -39.31 -27.49 5.09
CA THR A 110 -38.78 -28.48 6.04
C THR A 110 -38.69 -27.86 7.44
N ASN A 111 -39.06 -28.59 8.50
CA ASN A 111 -38.97 -28.09 9.89
C ASN A 111 -37.52 -28.05 10.41
N VAL A 112 -36.53 -27.90 9.52
CA VAL A 112 -35.10 -27.95 9.85
C VAL A 112 -34.58 -26.51 9.95
N PRO A 113 -33.95 -26.14 11.08
CA PRO A 113 -33.35 -24.82 11.23
C PRO A 113 -32.11 -24.67 10.33
N TYR A 114 -31.87 -23.46 9.79
CA TYR A 114 -30.67 -23.16 8.99
C TYR A 114 -29.34 -23.40 9.73
N VAL A 115 -29.38 -23.36 11.07
CA VAL A 115 -28.22 -23.64 11.94
C VAL A 115 -28.62 -24.70 12.96
N PRO A 116 -28.36 -25.99 12.71
CA PRO A 116 -28.76 -27.08 13.61
C PRO A 116 -28.02 -27.06 14.95
N LEU A 117 -26.80 -26.51 15.00
CA LEU A 117 -25.94 -26.45 16.20
C LEU A 117 -25.42 -25.02 16.44
N PRO A 118 -26.21 -24.11 17.02
CA PRO A 118 -25.87 -22.70 17.14
C PRO A 118 -24.62 -22.44 17.99
N THR A 119 -24.51 -23.10 19.16
CA THR A 119 -23.37 -22.91 20.08
C THR A 119 -22.04 -23.36 19.48
N LEU A 120 -22.03 -24.50 18.80
CA LEU A 120 -20.83 -25.03 18.15
C LEU A 120 -20.41 -24.13 16.98
N THR A 121 -21.37 -23.70 16.16
CA THR A 121 -21.13 -22.80 15.03
C THR A 121 -20.52 -21.49 15.47
N PHE A 122 -21.06 -20.88 16.54
CA PHE A 122 -20.53 -19.63 17.09
C PHE A 122 -19.11 -19.80 17.63
N CYS A 123 -18.83 -20.88 18.36
CA CYS A 123 -17.50 -21.18 18.88
C CYS A 123 -16.47 -21.36 17.75
N LEU A 124 -16.80 -22.17 16.74
CA LEU A 124 -15.93 -22.41 15.58
C LEU A 124 -15.71 -21.14 14.76
N PHE A 125 -16.75 -20.31 14.59
CA PHE A 125 -16.65 -19.02 13.92
C PHE A 125 -15.70 -18.07 14.65
N LEU A 126 -15.80 -17.98 15.97
CA LEU A 126 -14.91 -17.13 16.77
C LEU A 126 -13.44 -17.57 16.67
N VAL A 127 -13.18 -18.87 16.77
CA VAL A 127 -11.81 -19.42 16.59
C VAL A 127 -11.29 -19.16 15.17
N PHE A 128 -12.15 -19.31 14.15
CA PHE A 128 -11.80 -19.03 12.76
C PHE A 128 -11.42 -17.55 12.57
N VAL A 129 -12.21 -16.61 13.10
CA VAL A 129 -11.92 -15.17 13.02
C VAL A 129 -10.60 -14.83 13.73
N LEU A 130 -10.32 -15.40 14.89
CA LEU A 130 -9.04 -15.19 15.57
C LEU A 130 -7.86 -15.71 14.73
N MET A 131 -7.98 -16.90 14.15
CA MET A 131 -6.94 -17.47 13.28
C MET A 131 -6.70 -16.61 12.03
N VAL A 132 -7.76 -16.24 11.32
CA VAL A 132 -7.64 -15.45 10.09
C VAL A 132 -7.17 -14.01 10.39
N SER A 133 -7.88 -13.30 11.25
CA SER A 133 -7.65 -11.86 11.45
C SER A 133 -6.37 -11.58 12.22
N ILE A 134 -6.00 -12.43 13.18
CA ILE A 134 -4.83 -12.19 14.03
C ILE A 134 -3.61 -12.95 13.52
N VAL A 135 -3.74 -14.23 13.16
CA VAL A 135 -2.54 -15.02 12.78
C VAL A 135 -2.20 -14.79 11.32
N LEU A 136 -3.16 -14.94 10.41
CA LEU A 136 -2.89 -14.89 8.97
C LEU A 136 -2.54 -13.48 8.50
N VAL A 137 -3.39 -12.47 8.78
CA VAL A 137 -3.14 -11.09 8.32
C VAL A 137 -1.84 -10.52 8.89
N ASN A 138 -1.58 -10.70 10.19
CA ASN A 138 -0.34 -10.17 10.78
C ASN A 138 0.91 -10.88 10.27
N LEU A 139 0.84 -12.18 9.98
CA LEU A 139 1.95 -12.90 9.36
C LEU A 139 2.22 -12.38 7.94
N LEU A 140 1.17 -12.20 7.14
CA LEU A 140 1.29 -11.71 5.76
C LEU A 140 1.85 -10.29 5.72
N VAL A 141 1.37 -9.40 6.60
CA VAL A 141 1.88 -8.03 6.71
C VAL A 141 3.32 -8.03 7.22
N GLY A 142 3.63 -8.83 8.24
CA GLY A 142 4.98 -8.94 8.80
C GLY A 142 6.02 -9.41 7.79
N LEU A 143 5.67 -10.40 6.97
CA LEU A 143 6.54 -10.90 5.89
C LEU A 143 6.68 -9.88 4.76
N ALA A 144 5.58 -9.26 4.32
CA ALA A 144 5.61 -8.25 3.27
C ALA A 144 6.51 -7.05 3.65
N VAL A 145 6.43 -6.57 4.90
CA VAL A 145 7.29 -5.48 5.38
C VAL A 145 8.76 -5.93 5.43
N GLY A 146 9.04 -7.16 5.87
CA GLY A 146 10.39 -7.72 5.88
C GLY A 146 11.01 -7.83 4.48
N ASP A 147 10.24 -8.34 3.51
CA ASP A 147 10.65 -8.48 2.12
C ASP A 147 10.96 -7.11 1.50
N ILE A 148 10.06 -6.13 1.68
CA ILE A 148 10.24 -4.75 1.18
C ILE A 148 11.51 -4.11 1.76
N GLU A 149 11.75 -4.26 3.06
CA GLU A 149 12.91 -3.68 3.72
C GLU A 149 14.23 -4.30 3.20
N SER A 150 14.26 -5.62 2.99
CA SER A 150 15.44 -6.29 2.45
C SER A 150 15.78 -5.84 1.02
N ILE A 151 14.78 -5.71 0.15
CA ILE A 151 14.94 -5.25 -1.25
C ILE A 151 15.39 -3.80 -1.27
N ARG A 152 14.81 -2.95 -0.41
CA ARG A 152 15.17 -1.53 -0.30
C ARG A 152 16.61 -1.34 0.15
N ARG A 153 17.08 -2.13 1.13
CA ARG A 153 18.48 -2.10 1.58
C ARG A 153 19.42 -2.47 0.43
N THR A 154 19.16 -3.55 -0.29
CA THR A 154 19.99 -3.96 -1.44
C THR A 154 20.00 -2.90 -2.56
N ALA A 155 18.85 -2.29 -2.86
CA ALA A 155 18.78 -1.22 -3.86
C ALA A 155 19.56 0.04 -3.44
N SER A 156 19.49 0.42 -2.16
CA SER A 156 20.23 1.57 -1.64
C SER A 156 21.74 1.34 -1.70
N LEU A 157 22.21 0.15 -1.33
CA LEU A 157 23.62 -0.24 -1.46
C LEU A 157 24.08 -0.24 -2.92
N ARG A 158 23.28 -0.78 -3.83
CA ARG A 158 23.61 -0.80 -5.26
C ARG A 158 23.77 0.60 -5.83
N THR A 159 22.88 1.51 -5.45
CA THR A 159 22.96 2.92 -5.86
C THR A 159 24.26 3.58 -5.36
N LEU A 160 24.67 3.30 -4.12
CA LEU A 160 25.94 3.80 -3.57
C LEU A 160 27.16 3.21 -4.29
N ILE A 161 27.13 1.92 -4.64
CA ILE A 161 28.18 1.27 -5.42
C ILE A 161 28.30 1.90 -6.81
N ASP A 162 27.16 2.12 -7.48
CA ASP A 162 27.14 2.73 -8.81
C ASP A 162 27.72 4.16 -8.78
N GLN A 163 27.39 4.95 -7.75
CA GLN A 163 27.99 6.26 -7.53
C GLN A 163 29.51 6.20 -7.30
N ALA A 164 29.97 5.25 -6.47
CA ALA A 164 31.40 5.07 -6.19
C ALA A 164 32.18 4.64 -7.45
N LEU A 165 31.62 3.71 -8.24
CA LEU A 165 32.21 3.27 -9.52
C LEU A 165 32.26 4.39 -10.56
N LEU A 166 31.23 5.23 -10.60
CA LEU A 166 31.22 6.41 -11.48
C LEU A 166 32.34 7.37 -11.10
N VAL A 167 32.52 7.65 -9.80
CA VAL A 167 33.61 8.49 -9.30
C VAL A 167 34.98 7.87 -9.59
N ASP A 168 35.14 6.55 -9.40
CA ASP A 168 36.38 5.83 -9.73
C ASP A 168 36.70 5.87 -11.24
N GLY A 169 35.70 5.65 -12.09
CA GLY A 169 35.83 5.75 -13.55
C GLY A 169 36.26 7.15 -13.99
N ILE A 170 35.68 8.19 -13.39
CA ILE A 170 36.09 9.58 -13.60
C ILE A 170 37.54 9.78 -13.13
N MET A 171 37.91 9.35 -11.93
CA MET A 171 39.27 9.51 -11.41
C MET A 171 40.33 8.84 -12.30
N LYS A 172 40.01 7.67 -12.88
CA LYS A 172 40.90 6.96 -13.82
C LYS A 172 40.99 7.61 -15.19
N SER A 173 39.89 8.19 -15.69
CA SER A 173 39.85 8.77 -17.04
C SER A 173 40.41 10.20 -17.13
N TYR A 174 40.50 10.93 -16.01
CA TYR A 174 40.96 12.33 -16.01
C TYR A 174 42.49 12.45 -15.80
N PRO A 175 43.17 13.34 -16.54
CA PRO A 175 44.61 13.53 -16.40
C PRO A 175 44.97 14.13 -15.03
N ARG A 176 46.09 13.65 -14.45
CA ARG A 176 46.50 13.92 -13.06
C ARG A 176 46.58 15.40 -12.69
N PHE A 177 46.80 16.30 -13.65
CA PHE A 177 46.85 17.75 -13.39
C PHE A 177 45.49 18.33 -12.99
N ILE A 178 44.39 17.88 -13.59
CA ILE A 178 43.02 18.33 -13.28
C ILE A 178 42.61 17.79 -11.92
N LEU A 179 42.88 16.50 -11.68
CA LEU A 179 42.59 15.84 -10.42
C LEU A 179 43.32 16.53 -9.27
N ARG A 180 44.62 16.82 -9.43
CA ARG A 180 45.43 17.51 -8.41
C ARG A 180 44.98 18.96 -8.17
N ARG A 181 44.36 19.62 -9.16
CA ARG A 181 43.80 20.98 -9.03
C ARG A 181 42.44 20.96 -8.30
N MET A 182 41.61 19.94 -8.52
CA MET A 182 40.26 19.84 -7.95
C MET A 182 40.22 19.13 -6.61
N TYR A 183 41.16 18.23 -6.33
CA TYR A 183 41.23 17.47 -5.09
C TYR A 183 41.50 18.39 -3.91
N ARG A 184 40.52 18.57 -3.03
CA ARG A 184 40.67 19.25 -1.74
C ARG A 184 40.71 18.20 -0.63
N CYS A 185 41.79 18.17 0.14
CA CYS A 185 42.00 17.19 1.22
C CYS A 185 41.09 17.40 2.44
N SER A 186 40.34 18.51 2.51
CA SER A 186 39.43 18.79 3.61
C SER A 186 38.17 19.48 3.07
N LEU A 187 37.02 18.93 3.44
CA LEU A 187 35.70 19.49 3.15
C LEU A 187 35.14 20.03 4.47
N GLU A 188 35.37 21.32 4.76
CA GLU A 188 34.71 21.99 5.88
C GLU A 188 33.23 22.23 5.54
N ILE A 189 32.38 21.28 5.94
CA ILE A 189 30.93 21.48 5.89
C ILE A 189 30.56 22.41 7.05
N LYS A 190 30.18 23.66 6.75
CA LYS A 190 29.66 24.60 7.75
C LYS A 190 28.12 24.58 7.71
N PRO A 191 27.45 23.78 8.56
CA PRO A 191 26.01 23.49 8.44
C PRO A 191 25.09 24.68 8.77
N ASN A 192 25.63 25.77 9.31
CA ASN A 192 24.86 26.95 9.71
C ASN A 192 25.53 28.26 9.30
N GLN A 193 26.07 28.34 8.08
CA GLN A 193 26.30 29.67 7.51
C GLN A 193 24.98 30.19 6.96
N ASN A 194 24.26 30.93 7.80
CA ASN A 194 23.24 31.85 7.36
C ASN A 194 23.90 32.82 6.37
N SER A 195 23.63 32.65 5.08
CA SER A 195 24.04 33.59 4.03
C SER A 195 23.19 34.86 4.13
N PHE A 196 23.32 35.56 5.25
CA PHE A 196 22.71 36.86 5.48
C PHE A 196 23.39 37.93 4.63
N PHE A 197 24.71 37.78 4.41
CA PHE A 197 25.50 38.73 3.63
C PHE A 197 25.23 38.72 2.12
N ASN A 198 24.60 37.69 1.57
CA ASN A 198 24.20 37.68 0.15
C ASN A 198 22.83 38.36 -0.09
N ARG A 199 22.15 38.84 0.96
CA ARG A 199 20.87 39.58 0.85
C ARG A 199 21.02 41.11 0.87
N LEU A 200 22.20 41.63 1.21
CA LEU A 200 22.49 43.08 1.24
C LEU A 200 22.30 43.81 -0.11
N PRO A 201 22.66 43.26 -1.28
CA PRO A 201 22.39 43.97 -2.54
C PRO A 201 20.89 44.04 -2.88
N PHE A 202 20.06 43.13 -2.34
CA PHE A 202 18.61 43.12 -2.58
C PHE A 202 17.87 44.16 -1.71
N LEU A 203 18.34 44.41 -0.49
CA LEU A 203 17.80 45.42 0.42
C LEU A 203 18.16 46.86 0.01
N VAL A 204 19.34 47.07 -0.57
CA VAL A 204 19.71 48.38 -1.13
C VAL A 204 18.90 48.71 -2.39
N LEU A 205 18.53 47.70 -3.19
CA LEU A 205 17.67 47.88 -4.36
C LEU A 205 16.22 48.25 -3.98
N ILE A 206 15.68 47.65 -2.91
CA ILE A 206 14.32 47.95 -2.42
C ILE A 206 14.26 49.34 -1.76
N SER A 207 15.33 49.80 -1.09
CA SER A 207 15.42 51.17 -0.55
C SER A 207 15.37 52.25 -1.64
N GLN A 208 15.96 51.99 -2.82
CA GLN A 208 15.90 52.92 -3.97
C GLN A 208 14.52 52.94 -4.65
N ILE A 209 13.74 51.86 -4.59
CA ILE A 209 12.39 51.78 -5.17
C ILE A 209 11.32 52.31 -4.19
N GLY A 210 11.54 52.17 -2.87
CA GLY A 210 10.58 52.57 -1.83
C GLY A 210 10.42 54.07 -1.59
N PHE A 211 11.32 54.91 -2.12
CA PHE A 211 11.24 56.37 -1.95
C PHE A 211 10.19 57.06 -2.85
N HIS A 212 9.54 56.34 -3.77
CA HIS A 212 8.50 56.90 -4.64
C HIS A 212 7.06 56.49 -4.27
N GLY A 213 6.87 55.53 -3.35
CA GLY A 213 5.54 55.03 -2.96
C GLY A 213 4.99 55.58 -1.64
N HIS A 214 5.84 56.18 -0.80
CA HIS A 214 5.50 56.45 0.60
C HIS A 214 4.56 57.66 0.84
N ALA A 215 4.21 58.41 -0.20
CA ALA A 215 3.28 59.53 -0.10
C ALA A 215 1.79 59.09 -0.14
N ALA A 216 1.47 57.88 -0.61
CA ALA A 216 0.07 57.46 -0.81
C ALA A 216 -0.53 56.65 0.36
N GLU A 217 0.28 55.94 1.16
CA GLU A 217 -0.25 55.06 2.23
C GLU A 217 -0.53 55.76 3.57
N LEU A 218 0.07 56.93 3.82
CA LEU A 218 -0.16 57.69 5.05
C LEU A 218 -1.57 58.31 5.12
N GLN A 219 -2.26 58.44 3.98
CA GLN A 219 -3.61 59.00 3.91
C GLN A 219 -4.70 57.94 4.21
N ILE A 220 -4.42 56.65 3.98
CA ILE A 220 -5.38 55.55 4.21
C ILE A 220 -5.37 55.09 5.69
N TRP A 221 -4.23 55.24 6.38
CA TRP A 221 -4.09 54.83 7.79
C TRP A 221 -4.69 55.81 8.81
N HIS A 222 -4.98 57.06 8.42
CA HIS A 222 -5.62 58.04 9.31
C HIS A 222 -7.16 57.95 9.32
N GLU A 223 -7.78 57.35 8.30
CA GLU A 223 -9.24 57.19 8.22
C GLU A 223 -9.75 55.98 9.04
N HIS A 224 -8.95 54.90 9.12
CA HIS A 224 -9.39 53.63 9.71
C HIS A 224 -9.32 53.59 11.25
N ARG A 225 -8.59 54.51 11.89
CA ARG A 225 -8.41 54.54 13.36
C ARG A 225 -9.50 55.31 14.13
N ARG A 226 -10.60 55.72 13.49
CA ARG A 226 -11.75 56.41 14.12
C ARG A 226 -13.04 55.58 14.23
N GLY A 227 -12.98 54.25 14.07
CA GLY A 227 -14.14 53.39 14.22
C GLY A 227 -13.90 52.18 15.13
N VAL A 228 -14.38 52.28 16.38
CA VAL A 228 -14.94 51.18 17.20
C VAL A 228 -13.91 50.16 17.76
N VAL A 229 -13.54 50.04 19.06
CA VAL A 229 -14.11 50.28 20.40
C VAL A 229 -15.17 49.25 20.87
N TYR A 230 -14.74 48.37 21.80
CA TYR A 230 -15.43 47.36 22.66
C TYR A 230 -16.19 46.24 21.92
N GLN A 231 -16.04 44.94 22.21
CA GLN A 231 -15.98 44.18 23.46
C GLN A 231 -15.08 42.95 23.31
#